data_AF-A0AAW5N2V3-F1
#
_entry.id   AF-A0AAW5N2V3-F1
#
_cell.length_a   1.000
_cell.length_b   1.000
_cell.length_c   1.000
_cell.angle_alpha   90.00
_cell.angle_beta   90.00
_cell.angle_gamma   90.00
#
_symmetry.space_group_name_H-M   'P 1'
#
loop_
_entity.id
_entity.type
_entity.pdbx_description
1 polymer ?
#
loop_
_entity_poly.entity_id
_entity_poly.type
_entity_poly.pdbx_seq_one_letter_code
_entity_poly.pdbx_strand_id
1 'polypeptide(L)' 'MSKQRIFIAGHRGMVGSAIRRQLEQRGDVELVL' A
#
# COMPACT_ATOMS: atom_id res chain seq x y z
N MET A 1 8.12 -12.50 -11.43
CA MET A 1 6.78 -12.64 -10.84
C MET A 1 6.06 -11.30 -10.96
N SER A 2 4.74 -11.31 -11.18
CA SER A 2 3.95 -10.07 -11.18
C SER A 2 3.87 -9.52 -9.76
N LYS A 3 3.99 -8.20 -9.58
CA LYS A 3 3.72 -7.55 -8.29
C LYS A 3 2.23 -7.60 -7.97
N GLN A 4 1.91 -7.65 -6.68
CA GLN A 4 0.53 -7.54 -6.21
C GLN A 4 0.11 -6.07 -6.18
N ARG A 5 -0.95 -5.74 -6.92
CA ARG A 5 -1.47 -4.37 -7.01
C ARG A 5 -2.52 -4.15 -5.92
N ILE A 6 -2.33 -3.10 -5.10
CA ILE A 6 -3.19 -2.83 -3.94
C ILE A 6 -3.64 -1.37 -3.97
N PHE A 7 -4.95 -1.15 -3.87
CA PHE A 7 -5.55 0.17 -3.66
C PHE A 7 -5.99 0.33 -2.20
N ILE A 8 -5.73 1.49 -1.59
CA ILE A 8 -6.10 1.80 -0.21
C ILE A 8 -7.05 3.00 -0.21
N ALA A 9 -8.34 2.73 -0.06
CA ALA A 9 -9.32 3.79 0.20
C ALA A 9 -9.01 4.47 1.55
N GLY A 10 -9.10 5.81 1.60
CA GLY A 10 -8.81 6.55 2.82
C GLY A 10 -7.35 6.51 3.29
N HIS A 11 -6.38 6.30 2.38
CA HIS A 11 -4.94 6.17 2.69
C HIS A 11 -4.32 7.38 3.43
N ARG A 12 -5.01 8.53 3.49
CA ARG A 12 -4.58 9.71 4.25
C ARG A 12 -4.98 9.69 5.73
N GLY A 13 -5.87 8.78 6.14
CA GLY A 13 -6.25 8.62 7.53
C GLY A 13 -5.17 7.94 8.37
N MET A 14 -5.39 7.87 9.69
CA MET A 14 -4.45 7.25 10.63
C MET A 14 -4.12 5.80 10.24
N VAL A 15 -5.14 4.98 9.97
CA VAL A 15 -4.98 3.57 9.60
C VAL A 15 -4.43 3.42 8.18
N GLY A 16 -5.00 4.14 7.21
CA GLY A 16 -4.59 4.07 5.82
C GLY A 16 -3.12 4.45 5.61
N SER A 17 -2.65 5.48 6.32
CA SER A 17 -1.25 5.89 6.26
C SER A 17 -0.30 4.88 6.89
N ALA A 18 -0.73 4.17 7.96
CA ALA A 18 0.04 3.10 8.58
C ALA A 18 0.17 1.88 7.66
N ILE A 19 -0.93 1.47 7.03
CA ILE A 19 -0.93 0.37 6.06
C ILE A 19 -0.04 0.71 4.87
N ARG A 20 -0.15 1.93 4.32
CA ARG A 20 0.72 2.40 3.22
C ARG A 20 2.21 2.26 3.57
N ARG A 21 2.65 2.77 4.74
CA ARG A 21 4.05 2.72 5.17
C ARG A 21 4.61 1.30 5.26
N GLN A 22 3.79 0.34 5.69
CA GLN A 22 4.18 -1.06 5.79
C GLN A 22 4.25 -1.72 4.40
N LEU A 23 3.28 -1.43 3.53
CA LEU A 23 3.25 -1.97 2.17
C LEU A 23 4.36 -1.39 1.27
N GLU A 24 4.77 -0.13 1.47
CA GLU A 24 5.89 0.47 0.75
C GLU A 24 7.24 -0.23 1.02
N GLN A 25 7.38 -0.93 2.15
CA GLN A 25 8.59 -1.69 2.50
C GLN A 25 8.63 -3.08 1.83
N ARG A 26 7.53 -3.50 1.20
CA ARG A 26 7.40 -4.81 0.57
C ARG A 26 7.79 -4.77 -0.90
N GLY A 27 8.80 -5.55 -1.30
CA GLY A 27 9.29 -5.61 -2.68
C GLY A 27 8.32 -6.26 -3.68
N ASP A 28 7.32 -6.99 -3.18
CA ASP A 28 6.31 -7.73 -3.95
C ASP A 28 5.01 -6.93 -4.19
N VAL A 29 4.93 -5.68 -3.70
CA VAL A 29 3.73 -4.85 -3.78
C VAL A 29 3.92 -3.67 -4.72
N GLU A 30 2.84 -3.31 -5.41
CA GLU A 30 2.66 -2.07 -6.15
C GLU A 30 1.42 -1.35 -5.59
N LEU A 31 1.62 -0.20 -4.96
CA LEU A 31 0.50 0.62 -4.50
C LEU A 31 -0.10 1.39 -5.68
N VAL A 32 -1.41 1.21 -5.88
CA VAL A 32 -2.21 2.00 -6.82
C VAL A 32 -2.87 3.09 -5.97
N LEU A 33 -2.50 4.36 -6.18
CA LEU A 33 -2.96 5.51 -5.41
C LEU A 33 -3.96 6.35 -6.21
#